data_AF-A0A662SWF1-F1
#
_entry.id   AF-A0A662SWF1-F1
#
_cell.length_a   1.000
_cell.length_b   1.000
_cell.length_c   1.000
_cell.angle_alpha   90.00
_cell.angle_beta   90.00
_cell.angle_gamma   90.00
#
_symmetry.space_group_name_H-M   'P 1'
#
loop_
_entity.id
_entity.type
_entity.pdbx_description
1 polymer ?
#
loop_
_entity_poly.entity_id
_entity_poly.type
_entity_poly.pdbx_seq_one_letter_code
_entity_poly.pdbx_strand_id
1 'polypeptide(L)'
;MGFSVLALERGPLSREKPCAGGIQAVEVEEYRVPRELAERVIGAAHIEGWGHSVDIKVRKPGYTVVRGRYDSWLASKAAEAGAEVREHHRVVDIKRLEPMHYRVKAKHKGSLGS
;
A
#
# COMPACT_ATOMS: atom_id res chain seq x y z
N MET A 1 14.72 -11.46 -9.19
CA MET A 1 14.72 -10.52 -10.33
C MET A 1 15.96 -9.62 -10.19
N GLY A 2 16.64 -9.27 -11.28
CA GLY A 2 17.92 -8.53 -11.26
C GLY A 2 17.78 -7.02 -11.48
N PHE A 3 16.63 -6.43 -11.15
CA PHE A 3 16.39 -5.00 -11.32
C PHE A 3 16.79 -4.22 -10.07
N SER A 4 17.42 -3.07 -10.25
CA SER A 4 17.58 -2.07 -9.18
C SER A 4 16.30 -1.24 -9.10
N VAL A 5 15.58 -1.31 -7.98
CA VAL A 5 14.29 -0.66 -7.79
C VAL A 5 14.40 0.44 -6.75
N LEU A 6 13.89 1.63 -7.07
CA LEU A 6 13.73 2.75 -6.14
C LEU A 6 12.25 3.16 -6.09
N ALA A 7 11.65 3.10 -4.91
CA ALA A 7 10.30 3.60 -4.63
C ALA A 7 10.38 4.92 -3.86
N LEU A 8 9.66 5.94 -4.32
CA LEU A 8 9.60 7.26 -3.69
C LEU A 8 8.20 7.53 -3.15
N GLU A 9 8.07 7.60 -1.84
CA GLU A 9 6.80 7.95 -1.17
C GLU A 9 6.83 9.42 -0.75
N ARG A 10 5.75 10.14 -1.03
CA ARG A 10 5.64 11.58 -0.76
C ARG A 10 5.60 11.89 0.74
N GLY A 11 4.93 11.06 1.53
CA GLY A 11 4.77 11.23 2.96
C GLY A 11 5.54 10.18 3.77
N PRO A 12 5.23 10.07 5.07
CA PRO A 12 5.58 8.89 5.83
C PRO A 12 4.56 7.76 5.54
N LEU A 13 5.04 6.52 5.46
CA LEU A 13 4.27 5.28 5.36
C LEU A 13 3.48 4.99 6.64
N SER A 14 3.97 5.45 7.79
CA SER A 14 3.26 5.37 9.07
C SER A 14 2.03 6.28 9.15
N ARG A 15 1.78 7.13 8.13
CA ARG A 15 0.62 8.02 8.09
C ARG A 15 -0.69 7.23 8.09
N GLU A 16 -1.58 7.59 8.98
CA GLU A 16 -2.98 7.24 8.84
C GLU A 16 -3.69 8.15 7.84
N LYS A 17 -4.43 7.53 6.92
CA LYS A 17 -5.40 8.19 6.04
C LYS A 17 -6.74 7.47 6.25
N PRO A 18 -7.88 8.20 6.34
CA PRO A 18 -9.19 7.57 6.46
C PRO A 18 -9.38 6.55 5.34
N CYS A 19 -9.52 5.29 5.72
CA CYS A 19 -9.66 4.15 4.83
C CYS A 19 -10.34 3.02 5.62
N ALA A 20 -11.20 2.24 4.96
CA ALA A 20 -11.82 1.07 5.58
C ALA A 20 -10.82 -0.07 5.86
N GLY A 21 -9.59 0.01 5.33
CA GLY A 21 -8.52 -0.94 5.60
C GLY A 21 -8.71 -2.33 4.98
N GLY A 22 -9.68 -2.51 4.08
CA GLY A 22 -9.97 -3.81 3.47
C GLY A 22 -8.83 -4.32 2.58
N ILE A 23 -8.37 -5.54 2.83
CA ILE A 23 -7.47 -6.33 1.96
C ILE A 23 -8.11 -7.69 1.63
N GLN A 24 -7.75 -8.25 0.49
CA GLN A 24 -8.34 -9.50 -0.01
C GLN A 24 -7.59 -10.73 0.50
N ALA A 25 -8.28 -11.88 0.60
CA ALA A 25 -7.66 -13.15 0.96
C ALA A 25 -6.47 -13.52 0.07
N VAL A 26 -6.56 -13.22 -1.23
CA VAL A 26 -5.48 -13.51 -2.18
C VAL A 26 -4.19 -12.78 -1.83
N GLU A 27 -4.28 -11.52 -1.40
CA GLU A 27 -3.11 -10.73 -0.98
C GLU A 27 -2.50 -11.31 0.30
N VAL A 28 -3.35 -11.71 1.25
CA VAL A 28 -2.90 -12.35 2.50
C VAL A 28 -2.15 -13.65 2.22
N GLU A 29 -2.65 -14.47 1.31
CA GLU A 29 -2.04 -15.74 0.91
C GLU A 29 -0.74 -15.54 0.11
N GLU A 30 -0.77 -14.65 -0.89
CA GLU A 30 0.35 -14.40 -1.79
C GLU A 30 1.56 -13.81 -1.05
N TYR A 31 1.33 -12.77 -0.24
CA TYR A 31 2.39 -12.10 0.51
C TYR A 31 2.64 -12.71 1.88
N ARG A 32 1.89 -13.76 2.26
CA ARG A 32 1.95 -14.39 3.59
C ARG A 32 1.85 -13.35 4.70
N VAL A 33 0.83 -12.49 4.61
CA VAL A 33 0.64 -11.37 5.53
C VAL A 33 0.46 -11.91 6.95
N PRO A 34 1.27 -11.45 7.93
CA PRO A 34 1.16 -11.89 9.31
C PRO A 34 -0.20 -11.57 9.92
N ARG A 35 -0.75 -12.49 10.71
CA ARG A 35 -2.08 -12.37 11.31
C ARG A 35 -2.21 -11.13 12.21
N GLU A 36 -1.14 -10.73 12.87
CA GLU A 36 -1.07 -9.56 13.75
C GLU A 36 -1.20 -8.20 13.04
N LEU A 37 -1.14 -8.20 11.70
CA LEU A 37 -1.47 -7.03 10.89
C LEU A 37 -2.96 -6.94 10.57
N ALA A 38 -3.69 -8.05 10.65
CA ALA A 38 -5.14 -8.04 10.51
C ALA A 38 -5.78 -7.46 11.77
N GLU A 39 -6.55 -6.40 11.59
CA GLU A 39 -7.40 -5.80 12.61
C GLU A 39 -8.70 -6.61 12.77
N ARG A 40 -9.33 -7.01 11.65
CA ARG A 40 -10.55 -7.84 11.64
C ARG A 40 -10.54 -8.84 10.49
N VAL A 41 -11.32 -9.91 10.65
CA VAL A 41 -11.63 -10.90 9.61
C VAL A 41 -13.09 -10.73 9.20
N ILE A 42 -13.34 -10.61 7.89
CA ILE A 42 -14.65 -10.38 7.29
C ILE A 42 -15.11 -11.69 6.63
N GLY A 43 -16.00 -12.42 7.31
CA GLY A 43 -16.52 -13.71 6.84
C GLY A 43 -17.79 -13.63 5.98
N ALA A 44 -18.46 -12.47 5.96
CA ALA A 44 -19.66 -12.21 5.19
C ALA A 44 -19.85 -10.70 5.03
N ALA A 45 -20.68 -10.30 4.05
CA ALA A 45 -21.17 -8.94 3.93
C ALA A 45 -22.70 -8.95 3.89
N HIS A 46 -23.31 -7.96 4.55
CA HIS A 46 -24.73 -7.68 4.46
C HIS A 46 -24.90 -6.31 3.81
N ILE A 47 -25.71 -6.21 2.77
CA ILE A 47 -25.99 -4.96 2.08
C ILE A 47 -27.50 -4.75 2.09
N GLU A 48 -27.94 -3.61 2.61
CA GLU A 48 -29.34 -3.20 2.66
C GLU A 48 -29.53 -1.86 1.92
N GLY A 49 -30.60 -1.74 1.15
CA GLY A 49 -30.96 -0.51 0.45
C GLY A 49 -32.34 -0.59 -0.19
N TRP A 50 -33.09 0.52 -0.15
CA TRP A 50 -34.42 0.64 -0.78
C TRP A 50 -35.43 -0.43 -0.32
N GLY A 51 -35.35 -0.87 0.94
CA GLY A 51 -36.21 -1.94 1.48
C GLY A 51 -35.84 -3.35 1.05
N HIS A 52 -34.71 -3.52 0.36
CA HIS A 52 -34.15 -4.81 -0.03
C HIS A 52 -32.85 -5.07 0.73
N SER A 53 -32.55 -6.35 0.97
CA SER A 53 -31.27 -6.77 1.53
C SER A 53 -30.70 -7.96 0.79
N VAL A 54 -29.37 -8.08 0.84
CA VAL A 54 -28.62 -9.22 0.31
C VAL A 54 -27.52 -9.61 1.28
N ASP A 55 -27.48 -10.90 1.60
CA ASP A 55 -26.40 -11.52 2.35
C ASP A 55 -25.40 -12.17 1.39
N ILE A 56 -24.14 -11.73 1.47
CA ILE A 56 -23.03 -12.26 0.69
C ILE A 56 -22.18 -13.13 1.62
N LYS A 57 -22.24 -14.44 1.39
CA LYS A 57 -21.30 -15.40 1.99
C LYS A 57 -20.06 -15.51 1.12
N VAL A 58 -18.89 -15.27 1.69
CA VAL A 58 -17.61 -15.37 0.96
C VAL A 58 -16.96 -16.73 1.19
N ARG A 59 -16.35 -17.30 0.13
CA ARG A 59 -15.60 -18.58 0.25
C ARG A 59 -14.28 -18.42 0.98
N LYS A 60 -13.64 -17.25 0.84
CA LYS A 60 -12.44 -16.85 1.56
C LYS A 60 -12.71 -15.52 2.27
N PRO A 61 -12.27 -15.35 3.52
CA PRO A 61 -12.56 -14.13 4.27
C PRO A 61 -11.79 -12.93 3.72
N GLY A 62 -12.39 -11.74 3.80
CA GLY A 62 -11.66 -10.48 3.70
C GLY A 62 -10.98 -10.15 5.04
N TYR A 63 -10.11 -9.15 5.05
CA TYR A 63 -9.48 -8.67 6.28
C TYR A 63 -9.50 -7.15 6.31
N THR A 64 -9.56 -6.54 7.49
CA THR A 64 -9.19 -5.13 7.66
C THR A 64 -7.79 -5.04 8.25
N VAL A 65 -7.06 -3.98 7.92
CA VAL A 65 -5.74 -3.66 8.49
C VAL A 65 -5.67 -2.19 8.89
N VAL A 66 -4.78 -1.90 9.84
CA VAL A 66 -4.33 -0.53 10.07
C VAL A 66 -3.35 -0.17 8.96
N ARG A 67 -3.77 0.71 8.05
CA ARG A 67 -3.05 1.05 6.82
C ARG A 67 -1.58 1.40 7.06
N GLY A 68 -1.28 2.27 8.02
CA GLY A 68 0.10 2.69 8.27
C GLY A 68 1.01 1.52 8.67
N ARG A 69 0.48 0.56 9.44
CA ARG A 69 1.23 -0.66 9.83
C ARG A 69 1.42 -1.60 8.64
N TYR A 70 0.37 -1.79 7.83
CA TYR A 70 0.41 -2.66 6.65
C TYR A 70 1.32 -2.12 5.55
N ASP A 71 1.19 -0.83 5.20
CA ASP A 71 2.01 -0.18 4.17
C ASP A 71 3.49 -0.16 4.59
N SER A 72 3.79 0.07 5.87
CA SER A 72 5.16 0.00 6.41
C SER A 72 5.73 -1.42 6.34
N TRP A 73 4.91 -2.45 6.61
CA TRP A 73 5.32 -3.84 6.48
C TRP A 73 5.58 -4.23 5.03
N LEU A 74 4.73 -3.81 4.08
CA LEU A 74 4.97 -4.03 2.64
C LEU A 74 6.28 -3.38 2.18
N ALA A 75 6.55 -2.15 2.64
CA ALA A 75 7.80 -1.47 2.33
C ALA A 75 9.02 -2.20 2.91
N SER A 76 8.91 -2.76 4.11
CA SER A 76 9.99 -3.57 4.69
C SER A 76 10.24 -4.82 3.86
N LYS A 77 9.19 -5.49 3.36
CA LYS A 77 9.32 -6.66 2.48
C LYS A 77 9.95 -6.32 1.14
N ALA A 78 9.62 -5.17 0.57
CA ALA A 78 10.29 -4.67 -0.63
C ALA A 78 11.79 -4.39 -0.37
N ALA A 79 12.12 -3.79 0.77
CA ALA A 79 13.50 -3.52 1.16
C ALA A 79 14.31 -4.80 1.42
N GLU A 80 13.74 -5.79 2.11
CA GLU A 80 14.32 -7.13 2.28
C GLU A 80 14.61 -7.81 0.94
N ALA A 81 13.78 -7.56 -0.09
CA ALA A 81 13.97 -8.06 -1.45
C ALA A 81 14.97 -7.23 -2.29
N GLY A 82 15.56 -6.17 -1.73
CA GLY A 82 16.60 -5.35 -2.38
C GLY A 82 16.12 -4.06 -3.04
N ALA A 83 14.84 -3.67 -2.86
CA ALA A 83 14.38 -2.36 -3.29
C ALA A 83 14.84 -1.26 -2.32
N GLU A 84 15.14 -0.08 -2.83
CA GLU A 84 15.29 1.12 -2.01
C GLU A 84 13.93 1.82 -1.88
N VAL A 85 13.47 2.08 -0.65
CA VAL A 85 12.23 2.81 -0.38
C VAL A 85 12.57 4.11 0.36
N ARG A 86 12.20 5.26 -0.21
CA ARG A 86 12.44 6.57 0.42
C ARG A 86 11.14 7.30 0.69
N GLU A 87 10.86 7.54 1.96
CA GLU A 87 9.76 8.39 2.44
C GLU A 87 10.10 9.87 2.24
N HIS A 88 9.08 10.73 2.36
CA HIS A 88 9.21 12.19 2.24
C HIS A 88 9.78 12.70 0.90
N HIS A 89 9.82 11.89 -0.16
CA HIS A 89 10.31 12.27 -1.48
C HIS A 89 9.14 12.49 -2.43
N ARG A 90 8.76 13.76 -2.63
CA ARG A 90 7.71 14.10 -3.60
C ARG A 90 8.30 14.18 -5.00
N VAL A 91 7.83 13.36 -5.93
CA VAL A 91 8.08 13.58 -7.36
C VAL A 91 7.43 14.90 -7.79
N VAL A 92 8.22 15.78 -8.40
CA VAL A 92 7.81 17.14 -8.81
C VAL A 92 7.89 17.34 -10.32
N ASP A 93 8.65 16.52 -11.04
CA ASP A 93 8.76 16.57 -12.49
C ASP A 93 9.13 15.19 -13.06
N ILE A 94 8.60 14.88 -14.25
CA ILE A 94 8.87 13.65 -14.99
C ILE A 94 9.08 14.03 -16.45
N LYS A 95 10.29 13.85 -16.96
CA LYS A 95 10.65 14.11 -18.36
C LYS A 95 10.93 12.81 -19.08
N ARG A 96 10.16 12.50 -20.11
CA ARG A 96 10.47 11.39 -21.04
C ARG A 96 11.72 11.77 -21.85
N LEU A 97 12.68 10.87 -21.91
CA LEU A 97 13.90 11.03 -22.71
C LEU A 97 13.82 10.17 -23.97
N GLU A 98 13.42 8.90 -23.82
CA GLU A 98 13.29 7.91 -24.89
C GLU A 98 12.03 7.05 -24.67
N PRO A 99 11.66 6.12 -25.56
CA PRO A 99 10.70 5.07 -25.22
C PRO A 99 11.11 4.35 -23.94
N MET A 100 10.21 4.34 -22.94
CA MET A 100 10.41 3.68 -21.64
C MET A 100 11.55 4.23 -20.75
N HIS A 101 12.24 5.31 -21.14
CA HIS A 101 13.23 5.99 -20.28
C HIS A 101 12.75 7.37 -19.85
N TYR A 102 12.72 7.57 -18.54
CA TYR A 102 12.24 8.78 -17.92
C TYR A 102 13.27 9.31 -16.93
N ARG A 103 13.44 10.63 -16.91
CA ARG A 103 14.11 11.33 -15.81
C ARG A 103 13.05 11.79 -14.83
N VAL A 104 13.22 11.42 -13.57
CA VAL A 104 12.32 11.82 -12.47
C VAL A 104 13.07 12.81 -11.59
N LYS A 105 12.45 13.96 -11.29
CA LYS A 105 12.93 14.90 -10.27
C LYS A 105 12.04 14.76 -9.04
N ALA A 106 12.66 14.55 -7.89
CA ALA A 106 11.98 14.50 -6.61
C ALA A 106 12.56 15.51 -5.62
N LYS A 107 11.73 16.03 -4.73
CA LYS A 107 12.12 16.93 -3.63
C LYS A 107 11.87 16.24 -2.30
N HIS A 108 12.91 16.17 -1.46
CA HIS A 108 12.77 15.71 -0.08
C HIS A 108 12.09 16.78 0.78
N LYS A 109 11.05 16.40 1.53
CA LYS A 109 10.33 17.28 2.44
C LYS A 109 11.11 17.38 3.76
N GLY A 110 12.21 18.13 3.73
CA GLY A 110 13.13 18.35 4.86
C GLY A 110 14.29 19.29 4.56
N SER A 111 14.49 19.70 3.30
CA SER A 111 15.40 20.80 2.97
C SER A 111 14.75 22.13 3.38
N LEU A 112 14.96 22.53 4.64
CA LEU A 112 15.07 23.94 4.97
C LEU A 112 16.08 24.55 4.01
N GLY A 113 15.76 25.70 3.44
CA GLY A 113 16.67 26.41 2.54
C GLY A 113 18.05 26.57 3.19
N SER A 114 19.07 26.15 2.45
CA SER A 114 20.40 26.75 2.56
C SER A 114 20.44 27.98 1.67
#